data_AF-A0A3B9HHR6-F1
#
_entry.id   AF-A0A3B9HHR6-F1
#
_cell.length_a   1.000
_cell.length_b   1.000
_cell.length_c   1.000
_cell.angle_alpha   90.00
_cell.angle_beta   90.00
_cell.angle_gamma   90.00
#
_symmetry.space_group_name_H-M   'P 1'
#
loop_
_entity.id
_entity.type
_entity.pdbx_description
1 polymer ?
#
loop_
_entity_poly.entity_id
_entity_poly.type
_entity_poly.pdbx_seq_one_letter_code
_entity_poly.pdbx_strand_id
1 'polypeptide(L)'
;MKTERIRTGDDSYTLRVPELDEHYHSIHGARAESMHVFIDAGLKAVKNKPSIHLLEVGLGTGLNCLLTAAHQQPETTIRYTALEPFPLEKEILDSIAPENEPERGRFWQIHHTPADGDAQITPGFLLHRSMQKLETLALHDPVDLVYFDAFAPRVQPELWTTEVFRLLYDLMSDNSILVTYCAKGDVRRAMQQAGFQVERLPGPPYKREMLRARKNS
;
A
#
# COMPACT_ATOMS: atom_id res chain seq x y z
N MET A 1 20.44 -4.51 2.15
CA MET A 1 20.62 -3.11 2.61
C MET A 1 20.47 -3.10 4.12
N LYS A 2 21.29 -2.35 4.85
CA LYS A 2 21.13 -2.26 6.32
C LYS A 2 19.84 -1.47 6.62
N THR A 3 18.95 -2.03 7.43
CA THR A 3 17.70 -1.40 7.85
C THR A 3 17.66 -1.23 9.37
N GLU A 4 17.11 -0.12 9.84
CA GLU A 4 17.09 0.25 11.26
C GLU A 4 15.66 0.52 11.71
N ARG A 5 15.21 -0.11 12.80
CA ARG A 5 13.90 0.14 13.41
C ARG A 5 13.87 1.52 14.05
N ILE A 6 12.86 2.31 13.72
CA ILE A 6 12.61 3.64 14.29
C ILE A 6 11.22 3.65 14.92
N ARG A 7 11.14 4.14 16.16
CA ARG A 7 9.85 4.43 16.81
C ARG A 7 9.34 5.78 16.30
N THR A 8 8.09 5.83 15.87
CA THR A 8 7.47 7.03 15.29
C THR A 8 6.64 7.80 16.32
N GLY A 9 6.15 8.98 15.94
CA GLY A 9 5.41 9.89 16.82
C GLY A 9 4.07 9.37 17.37
N ASP A 10 3.52 8.28 16.82
CA ASP A 10 2.28 7.64 17.28
C ASP A 10 2.53 6.28 17.97
N ASP A 11 3.76 6.06 18.45
CA ASP A 11 4.26 4.84 19.08
C ASP A 11 4.30 3.59 18.18
N SER A 12 3.90 3.69 16.92
CA SER A 12 4.15 2.65 15.91
C SER A 12 5.60 2.66 15.43
N TYR A 13 6.00 1.63 14.68
CA TYR A 13 7.36 1.48 14.19
C TYR A 13 7.43 1.64 12.67
N THR A 14 8.51 2.26 12.21
CA THR A 14 8.93 2.32 10.81
C THR A 14 10.34 1.76 10.68
N LEU A 15 10.81 1.60 9.45
CA LEU A 15 12.17 1.22 9.14
C LEU A 15 12.85 2.36 8.40
N ARG A 16 14.09 2.67 8.76
CA ARG A 16 14.98 3.56 8.02
C ARG A 16 15.91 2.73 7.15
N VAL A 17 16.10 3.17 5.91
CA VAL A 17 17.14 2.68 5.00
C VAL A 17 18.21 3.77 4.90
N PRO A 18 19.30 3.74 5.70
CA PRO A 18 20.27 4.83 5.78
C PRO A 18 20.95 5.14 4.44
N GLU A 19 21.18 4.11 3.63
CA GLU A 19 21.79 4.23 2.29
C GLU A 19 20.95 5.08 1.32
N LEU A 20 19.63 5.14 1.53
CA LEU A 20 18.69 5.89 0.68
C LEU A 20 18.27 7.22 1.31
N ASP A 21 18.64 7.44 2.57
CA ASP A 21 18.09 8.46 3.46
C ASP A 21 16.55 8.50 3.40
N GLU A 22 15.95 7.32 3.55
CA GLU A 22 14.50 7.13 3.39
C GLU A 22 13.93 6.24 4.50
N HIS A 23 12.63 6.41 4.75
CA HIS A 23 11.88 5.56 5.68
C HIS A 23 10.74 4.84 4.95
N TYR A 24 10.36 3.65 5.43
CA TYR A 24 9.21 2.90 4.89
C TYR A 24 7.88 3.64 5.13
N HIS A 25 7.75 4.34 6.26
CA HIS A 25 6.60 5.14 6.64
C HIS A 25 7.05 6.43 7.33
N SER A 26 6.15 7.42 7.42
CA SER A 26 6.37 8.67 8.17
C SER A 26 6.89 8.45 9.58
N ILE A 27 7.97 9.16 9.94
CA ILE A 27 8.51 9.21 11.31
C ILE A 27 7.55 9.90 12.31
N HIS A 28 6.59 10.67 11.82
CA HIS A 28 5.62 11.37 12.66
C HIS A 28 4.45 10.46 13.09
N GLY A 29 4.34 9.27 12.50
CA GLY A 29 3.35 8.26 12.85
C GLY A 29 3.08 7.35 11.65
N ALA A 30 3.63 6.13 11.67
CA ALA A 30 3.46 5.20 10.56
C ALA A 30 2.00 4.73 10.46
N ARG A 31 1.42 4.33 11.59
CA ARG A 31 0.03 3.87 11.64
C ARG A 31 -0.95 4.99 11.32
N ALA A 32 -0.73 6.20 11.84
CA ALA A 32 -1.57 7.37 11.57
C ALA A 32 -1.56 7.75 10.08
N GLU A 33 -0.40 7.72 9.43
CA GLU A 33 -0.30 7.93 7.98
C GLU A 33 -1.05 6.85 7.20
N SER A 34 -0.81 5.57 7.49
CA SER A 34 -1.47 4.47 6.79
C SER A 34 -2.99 4.49 6.97
N MET A 35 -3.47 4.80 8.18
CA MET A 35 -4.90 4.95 8.43
C MET A 35 -5.52 6.07 7.61
N HIS A 36 -4.86 7.23 7.53
CA HIS A 36 -5.38 8.38 6.81
C HIS A 36 -5.37 8.16 5.29
N VAL A 37 -4.24 7.71 4.74
CA VAL A 37 -4.00 7.61 3.30
C VAL A 37 -4.71 6.38 2.71
N PHE A 38 -4.47 5.21 3.29
CA PHE A 38 -4.87 3.94 2.67
C PHE A 38 -6.24 3.47 3.17
N ILE A 39 -6.53 3.62 4.47
CA ILE A 39 -7.82 3.17 4.99
C ILE A 39 -8.92 4.23 4.80
N ASP A 40 -8.73 5.45 5.27
CA ASP A 40 -9.76 6.49 5.27
C ASP A 40 -10.01 7.06 3.87
N ALA A 41 -8.95 7.41 3.15
CA ALA A 41 -9.06 7.94 1.79
C ALA A 41 -9.16 6.86 0.69
N GLY A 42 -8.76 5.62 1.00
CA GLY A 42 -8.79 4.45 0.11
C GLY A 42 -9.93 3.48 0.42
N LEU A 43 -9.70 2.50 1.31
CA LEU A 43 -10.65 1.40 1.61
C LEU A 43 -12.07 1.90 1.89
N LYS A 44 -12.23 2.90 2.77
CA LYS A 44 -13.55 3.45 3.14
C LYS A 44 -14.25 4.16 1.98
N ALA A 45 -13.50 4.61 0.97
CA ALA A 45 -14.05 5.25 -0.21
C ALA A 45 -14.68 4.25 -1.20
N VAL A 46 -14.34 2.95 -1.09
CA VAL A 46 -14.88 1.85 -1.92
C VAL A 46 -15.73 0.86 -1.11
N LYS A 47 -16.04 1.17 0.16
CA LYS A 47 -16.72 0.28 1.13
C LYS A 47 -18.08 -0.29 0.69
N ASN A 48 -18.75 0.34 -0.28
CA ASN A 48 -20.06 -0.12 -0.75
C ASN A 48 -19.95 -1.30 -1.72
N LYS A 49 -18.74 -1.69 -2.14
CA LYS A 49 -18.52 -2.87 -2.97
C LYS A 49 -18.60 -4.14 -2.10
N PRO A 50 -19.37 -5.17 -2.50
CA PRO A 50 -19.44 -6.43 -1.76
C PRO A 50 -18.15 -7.25 -1.91
N SER A 51 -17.38 -7.02 -2.98
CA SER A 51 -16.05 -7.58 -3.17
C SER A 51 -15.11 -6.48 -3.66
N ILE A 52 -13.89 -6.46 -3.13
CA ILE A 52 -12.84 -5.51 -3.50
C ILE A 52 -11.62 -6.30 -3.94
N HIS A 53 -11.17 -6.08 -5.18
CA HIS A 53 -9.82 -6.47 -5.60
C HIS A 53 -8.87 -5.29 -5.34
N LEU A 54 -7.91 -5.49 -4.45
CA LEU A 54 -6.97 -4.46 -3.99
C LEU A 54 -5.56 -4.82 -4.42
N LEU A 55 -4.83 -3.88 -5.03
CA LEU A 55 -3.41 -4.01 -5.34
C LEU A 55 -2.58 -3.07 -4.47
N GLU A 56 -1.59 -3.59 -3.75
CA GLU A 56 -0.57 -2.81 -3.07
C GLU A 56 0.77 -2.92 -3.82
N VAL A 57 1.33 -1.77 -4.15
CA VAL A 57 2.67 -1.65 -4.75
C VAL A 57 3.66 -1.37 -3.62
N GLY A 58 4.30 -2.45 -3.12
CA GLY A 58 5.23 -2.41 -1.98
C GLY A 58 4.57 -2.85 -0.69
N LEU A 59 4.62 -4.16 -0.37
CA LEU A 59 4.13 -4.68 0.91
C LEU A 59 4.92 -4.10 2.10
N GLY A 60 6.23 -3.99 1.94
CA GLY A 60 7.18 -3.49 2.93
C GLY A 60 7.03 -4.18 4.28
N THR A 61 6.63 -3.40 5.29
CA THR A 61 6.41 -3.93 6.65
C THR A 61 5.11 -4.73 6.78
N GLY A 62 4.24 -4.72 5.76
CA GLY A 62 2.91 -5.31 5.79
C GLY A 62 1.87 -4.50 6.57
N LEU A 63 2.17 -3.24 6.91
CA LEU A 63 1.31 -2.41 7.75
C LEU A 63 -0.05 -2.14 7.09
N ASN A 64 -0.08 -1.73 5.82
CA ASN A 64 -1.35 -1.43 5.15
C ASN A 64 -2.20 -2.70 4.97
N CYS A 65 -1.59 -3.85 4.64
CA CYS A 65 -2.29 -5.13 4.58
C CYS A 65 -2.89 -5.51 5.94
N LEU A 66 -2.12 -5.41 7.02
CA LEU A 66 -2.58 -5.67 8.40
C LEU A 66 -3.75 -4.77 8.80
N LEU A 67 -3.63 -3.46 8.52
CA LEU A 67 -4.68 -2.48 8.82
C LEU A 67 -5.92 -2.70 7.96
N THR A 68 -5.76 -3.08 6.70
CA THR A 68 -6.89 -3.38 5.80
C THR A 68 -7.66 -4.59 6.31
N ALA A 69 -6.97 -5.66 6.69
CA ALA A 69 -7.61 -6.84 7.28
C ALA A 69 -8.33 -6.51 8.61
N ALA A 70 -7.83 -5.55 9.38
CA ALA A 70 -8.48 -5.09 10.62
C ALA A 70 -9.70 -4.17 10.39
N HIS A 71 -9.78 -3.48 9.24
CA HIS A 71 -10.85 -2.51 8.93
C HIS A 71 -11.82 -2.97 7.84
N GLN A 72 -11.64 -4.18 7.33
CA GLN A 72 -12.58 -4.85 6.44
C GLN A 72 -13.99 -4.89 7.08
N GLN A 73 -15.01 -4.54 6.30
CA GLN A 73 -16.39 -4.72 6.74
C GLN A 73 -16.79 -6.20 6.65
N PRO A 74 -17.53 -6.76 7.64
CA PRO A 74 -17.88 -8.18 7.68
C PRO A 74 -18.55 -8.73 6.41
N GLU A 75 -19.32 -7.90 5.72
CA GLU A 75 -20.06 -8.23 4.49
C GLU A 75 -19.25 -8.07 3.19
N THR A 76 -18.04 -7.50 3.27
CA THR A 76 -17.18 -7.26 2.12
C THR A 76 -16.08 -8.31 2.05
N THR A 77 -15.91 -8.98 0.91
CA THR A 77 -14.72 -9.81 0.64
C THR A 77 -13.59 -8.97 0.05
N ILE A 78 -12.35 -9.24 0.43
CA ILE A 78 -11.16 -8.58 -0.10
C ILE A 78 -10.21 -9.63 -0.67
N ARG A 79 -9.89 -9.49 -1.96
CA ARG A 79 -8.72 -10.12 -2.58
C ARG A 79 -7.63 -9.07 -2.60
N TYR A 80 -6.59 -9.26 -1.81
CA TYR A 80 -5.48 -8.33 -1.64
C TYR A 80 -4.25 -8.89 -2.34
N THR A 81 -3.81 -8.25 -3.42
CA THR A 81 -2.55 -8.58 -4.10
C THR A 81 -1.48 -7.60 -3.63
N ALA A 82 -0.43 -8.11 -2.98
CA ALA A 82 0.70 -7.29 -2.54
C ALA A 82 1.95 -7.63 -3.35
N LEU A 83 2.58 -6.62 -3.95
CA LEU A 83 3.86 -6.76 -4.63
C LEU A 83 4.99 -6.53 -3.65
N GLU A 84 5.90 -7.49 -3.55
CA GLU A 84 7.12 -7.37 -2.75
C GLU A 84 8.28 -8.13 -3.39
N PRO A 85 8.95 -7.54 -4.40
CA PRO A 85 10.10 -8.18 -5.03
C PRO A 85 11.32 -8.29 -4.12
N PHE A 86 11.37 -7.55 -3.00
CA PHE A 86 12.52 -7.49 -2.09
C PHE A 86 12.07 -7.59 -0.62
N PRO A 87 11.53 -8.75 -0.19
CA PRO A 87 10.97 -8.92 1.15
C PRO A 87 12.02 -8.69 2.24
N LEU A 88 11.55 -8.18 3.38
CA LEU A 88 12.38 -7.93 4.55
C LEU A 88 12.89 -9.23 5.17
N GLU A 89 14.12 -9.19 5.67
CA GLU A 89 14.73 -10.28 6.43
C GLU A 89 13.98 -10.54 7.74
N LYS A 90 14.01 -11.80 8.20
CA LYS A 90 13.27 -12.25 9.38
C LYS A 90 13.62 -11.42 10.63
N GLU A 91 14.88 -11.09 10.85
CA GLU A 91 15.34 -10.33 12.03
C GLU A 91 14.72 -8.93 12.08
N ILE A 92 14.51 -8.32 10.91
CA ILE A 92 13.87 -7.02 10.79
C ILE A 92 12.37 -7.14 11.07
N LEU A 93 11.72 -8.17 10.52
CA LEU A 93 10.32 -8.47 10.78
C LEU A 93 10.06 -8.75 12.26
N ASP A 94 10.92 -9.54 12.92
CA ASP A 94 10.87 -9.80 14.36
C ASP A 94 10.94 -8.48 15.15
N SER A 95 11.77 -7.53 14.69
CA SER A 95 11.94 -6.25 15.35
C SER A 95 10.69 -5.37 15.27
N ILE A 96 9.88 -5.45 14.22
CA ILE A 96 8.71 -4.58 14.01
C ILE A 96 7.37 -5.26 14.27
N ALA A 97 7.38 -6.56 14.58
CA ALA A 97 6.17 -7.32 14.85
C ALA A 97 5.33 -6.65 15.95
N PRO A 98 3.99 -6.52 15.77
CA PRO A 98 3.13 -5.97 16.80
C PRO A 98 3.26 -6.74 18.12
N GLU A 99 3.19 -6.03 19.25
CA GLU A 99 3.27 -6.68 20.57
C GLU A 99 1.95 -7.34 20.97
N ASN A 100 0.82 -6.82 20.49
CA ASN A 100 -0.50 -7.32 20.83
C ASN A 100 -0.91 -8.54 20.01
N GLU A 101 -1.35 -9.59 20.70
CA GLU A 101 -2.19 -10.63 20.12
C GLU A 101 -3.61 -10.04 20.01
N PRO A 102 -4.27 -9.96 18.83
CA PRO A 102 -4.16 -10.82 17.65
C PRO A 102 -3.43 -10.22 16.43
N GLU A 103 -2.98 -8.96 16.48
CA GLU A 103 -2.29 -8.34 15.33
C GLU A 103 -0.96 -9.05 15.03
N ARG A 104 -0.24 -9.49 16.05
CA ARG A 104 1.00 -10.25 15.90
C ARG A 104 0.79 -11.54 15.10
N GLY A 105 -0.27 -12.30 15.39
CA GLY A 105 -0.62 -13.50 14.64
C GLY A 105 -0.87 -13.21 13.15
N ARG A 106 -1.66 -12.17 12.84
CA ARG A 106 -1.95 -11.76 11.46
C ARG A 106 -0.72 -11.25 10.73
N PHE A 107 0.12 -10.47 11.41
CA PHE A 107 1.40 -9.99 10.88
C PHE A 107 2.26 -11.15 10.39
N TRP A 108 2.38 -12.20 11.22
CA TRP A 108 3.14 -13.38 10.81
C TRP A 108 2.44 -14.19 9.73
N GLN A 109 1.11 -14.29 9.71
CA GLN A 109 0.41 -14.92 8.58
C GLN A 109 0.70 -14.21 7.26
N ILE A 110 0.68 -12.87 7.24
CA ILE A 110 1.02 -12.06 6.06
C ILE A 110 2.44 -12.40 5.57
N HIS A 111 3.44 -12.31 6.46
CA HIS A 111 4.84 -12.50 6.07
C HIS A 111 5.25 -13.96 5.79
N HIS A 112 4.52 -14.94 6.35
CA HIS A 112 4.71 -16.37 6.04
C HIS A 112 3.90 -16.86 4.84
N THR A 113 3.05 -16.02 4.24
CA THR A 113 2.39 -16.33 2.95
C THR A 113 3.46 -16.74 1.94
N PRO A 114 3.30 -17.85 1.20
CA PRO A 114 4.31 -18.26 0.22
C PRO A 114 4.62 -17.16 -0.80
N ALA A 115 5.83 -17.16 -1.35
CA ALA A 115 6.17 -16.32 -2.50
C ALA A 115 5.31 -16.76 -3.70
N ASP A 116 4.65 -15.79 -4.34
CA ASP A 116 3.66 -16.00 -5.41
C ASP A 116 2.55 -16.98 -4.98
N GLY A 117 2.07 -16.84 -3.75
CA GLY A 117 1.06 -17.71 -3.16
C GLY A 117 0.03 -16.97 -2.31
N ASP A 118 -0.96 -17.73 -1.87
CA ASP A 118 -2.14 -17.21 -1.20
C ASP A 118 -2.20 -17.62 0.28
N ALA A 119 -2.76 -16.73 1.11
CA ALA A 119 -3.13 -17.03 2.49
C ALA A 119 -4.43 -16.31 2.88
N GLN A 120 -5.31 -17.02 3.57
CA GLN A 120 -6.48 -16.41 4.18
C GLN A 120 -6.09 -15.80 5.53
N ILE A 121 -6.08 -14.46 5.62
CA ILE A 121 -5.64 -13.72 6.82
C ILE A 121 -6.78 -13.62 7.84
N THR A 122 -7.98 -13.33 7.36
CA THR A 122 -9.24 -13.29 8.12
C THR A 122 -10.38 -13.87 7.26
N PRO A 123 -11.53 -14.22 7.85
CA PRO A 123 -12.73 -14.56 7.08
C PRO A 123 -13.02 -13.49 6.02
N GLY A 124 -13.10 -13.89 4.75
CA GLY A 124 -13.34 -12.98 3.62
C GLY A 124 -12.12 -12.17 3.15
N PHE A 125 -10.92 -12.33 3.73
CA PHE A 125 -9.69 -11.65 3.30
C PHE A 125 -8.66 -12.65 2.78
N LEU A 126 -8.42 -12.63 1.47
CA LEU A 126 -7.41 -13.45 0.81
C LEU A 126 -6.24 -12.56 0.40
N LEU A 127 -5.06 -12.81 0.96
CA LEU A 127 -3.81 -12.20 0.51
C LEU A 127 -3.18 -13.08 -0.57
N HIS A 128 -2.85 -12.50 -1.71
CA HIS A 128 -1.87 -13.00 -2.67
C HIS A 128 -0.58 -12.20 -2.52
N ARG A 129 0.52 -12.86 -2.16
CA ARG A 129 1.84 -12.20 -2.04
C ARG A 129 2.66 -12.52 -3.28
N SER A 130 2.89 -11.53 -4.14
CA SER A 130 3.69 -11.72 -5.36
C SER A 130 5.08 -11.11 -5.25
N MET A 131 6.07 -11.83 -5.76
CA MET A 131 7.45 -11.37 -5.89
C MET A 131 7.68 -10.60 -7.20
N GLN A 132 6.64 -10.45 -8.02
CA GLN A 132 6.72 -9.73 -9.29
C GLN A 132 6.91 -8.23 -9.06
N LYS A 133 7.59 -7.60 -10.01
CA LYS A 133 7.57 -6.14 -10.12
C LYS A 133 6.31 -5.70 -10.84
N LEU A 134 5.88 -4.46 -10.58
CA LEU A 134 4.66 -3.90 -11.16
C LEU A 134 4.68 -3.94 -12.70
N GLU A 135 5.82 -3.67 -13.32
CA GLU A 135 6.02 -3.63 -14.77
C GLU A 135 5.82 -5.01 -15.44
N THR A 136 5.93 -6.08 -14.66
CA THR A 136 5.74 -7.47 -15.11
C THR A 136 4.45 -8.09 -14.60
N LEU A 137 3.68 -7.35 -13.80
CA LEU A 137 2.47 -7.86 -13.17
C LEU A 137 1.41 -8.15 -14.23
N ALA A 138 0.87 -9.36 -14.20
CA ALA A 138 -0.32 -9.73 -14.95
C ALA A 138 -1.42 -10.14 -13.97
N LEU A 139 -2.57 -9.46 -14.05
CA LEU A 139 -3.76 -9.80 -13.27
C LEU A 139 -4.85 -10.32 -14.22
N HIS A 140 -5.59 -11.33 -13.76
CA HIS A 140 -6.74 -11.86 -14.49
C HIS A 140 -7.97 -10.98 -14.34
N ASP A 141 -8.16 -10.41 -13.15
CA ASP A 141 -9.30 -9.56 -12.81
C ASP A 141 -8.82 -8.11 -12.60
N PRO A 142 -9.61 -7.11 -13.03
CA PRO A 142 -9.28 -5.71 -12.83
C PRO A 142 -9.31 -5.34 -11.34
N VAL A 143 -8.58 -4.28 -10.99
CA VAL A 143 -8.39 -3.81 -9.60
C VAL A 143 -9.35 -2.67 -9.27
N ASP A 144 -10.00 -2.73 -8.12
CA ASP A 144 -10.93 -1.70 -7.64
C ASP A 144 -10.24 -0.59 -6.82
N LEU A 145 -9.14 -0.93 -6.16
CA LEU A 145 -8.40 -0.06 -5.27
C LEU A 145 -6.89 -0.33 -5.37
N VAL A 146 -6.12 0.71 -5.65
CA VAL A 146 -4.64 0.63 -5.62
C VAL A 146 -4.10 1.42 -4.43
N TYR A 147 -3.29 0.76 -3.61
CA TYR A 147 -2.38 1.41 -2.67
C TYR A 147 -1.03 1.57 -3.35
N PHE A 148 -0.71 2.81 -3.74
CA PHE A 148 0.58 3.10 -4.36
C PHE A 148 1.54 3.59 -3.28
N ASP A 149 2.21 2.64 -2.63
CA ASP A 149 3.09 2.85 -1.46
C ASP A 149 4.57 2.54 -1.76
N ALA A 150 5.03 3.03 -2.92
CA ALA A 150 6.44 2.96 -3.28
C ALA A 150 7.28 3.99 -2.48
N PHE A 151 8.60 3.80 -2.42
CA PHE A 151 9.48 4.83 -1.91
C PHE A 151 9.37 6.11 -2.74
N ALA A 152 9.68 7.24 -2.12
CA ALA A 152 9.45 8.55 -2.71
C ALA A 152 10.13 8.69 -4.09
N PRO A 153 9.64 9.59 -4.98
CA PRO A 153 10.20 9.75 -6.33
C PRO A 153 11.69 10.09 -6.41
N ARG A 154 12.32 10.51 -5.31
CA ARG A 154 13.76 10.73 -5.26
C ARG A 154 14.53 9.40 -5.22
N VAL A 155 13.94 8.38 -4.61
CA VAL A 155 14.55 7.08 -4.32
C VAL A 155 14.24 6.08 -5.44
N GLN A 156 12.99 6.04 -5.90
CA GLN A 156 12.55 5.13 -6.98
C GLN A 156 11.84 5.90 -8.11
N PRO A 157 12.49 6.87 -8.78
CA PRO A 157 11.86 7.72 -9.80
C PRO A 157 11.16 6.94 -10.92
N GLU A 158 11.66 5.74 -11.25
CA GLU A 158 11.13 4.84 -12.27
C GLU A 158 9.67 4.42 -12.02
N LEU A 159 9.26 4.32 -10.76
CA LEU A 159 7.89 3.94 -10.39
C LEU A 159 6.89 5.11 -10.52
N TRP A 160 7.37 6.35 -10.63
CA TRP A 160 6.52 7.55 -10.61
C TRP A 160 6.33 8.17 -12.00
N THR A 161 6.47 7.35 -13.03
CA THR A 161 6.41 7.76 -14.44
C THR A 161 4.99 7.65 -15.00
N THR A 162 4.73 8.37 -16.08
CA THR A 162 3.44 8.31 -16.79
C THR A 162 3.17 6.89 -17.31
N GLU A 163 4.21 6.18 -17.72
CA GLU A 163 4.17 4.80 -18.21
C GLU A 163 3.72 3.82 -17.11
N VAL A 164 4.27 3.95 -15.90
CA VAL A 164 3.85 3.12 -14.76
C VAL A 164 2.42 3.42 -14.35
N PHE A 165 2.02 4.70 -14.30
CA PHE A 165 0.63 5.04 -14.03
C PHE A 165 -0.32 4.59 -15.15
N ARG A 166 0.12 4.55 -16.41
CA ARG A 166 -0.67 4.00 -17.51
C ARG A 166 -0.91 2.50 -17.32
N LEU A 167 0.12 1.75 -16.93
CA LEU A 167 -0.03 0.32 -16.61
C LEU A 167 -1.04 0.10 -15.48
N LEU A 168 -0.98 0.90 -14.41
CA LEU A 168 -1.98 0.84 -13.33
C LEU A 168 -3.38 1.20 -13.84
N TYR A 169 -3.50 2.24 -14.67
CA TYR A 169 -4.78 2.63 -15.27
C TYR A 169 -5.41 1.48 -16.05
N ASP A 170 -4.61 0.72 -16.79
CA ASP A 170 -5.08 -0.40 -17.62
C ASP A 170 -5.47 -1.62 -16.77
N LEU A 171 -4.80 -1.85 -15.64
CA LEU A 171 -5.14 -2.92 -14.67
C LEU A 171 -6.39 -2.61 -13.83
N MET A 172 -6.80 -1.35 -13.74
CA MET A 172 -7.86 -0.88 -12.86
C MET A 172 -9.26 -0.99 -13.50
N SER A 173 -10.29 -1.28 -12.71
CA SER A 173 -11.69 -1.29 -13.14
C SER A 173 -12.24 0.13 -13.33
N ASP A 174 -13.35 0.31 -14.05
CA ASP A 174 -13.99 1.62 -14.12
C ASP A 174 -14.51 2.06 -12.74
N ASN A 175 -14.43 3.36 -12.46
CA ASN A 175 -14.77 3.96 -11.17
C ASN A 175 -13.93 3.45 -9.98
N SER A 176 -12.76 2.88 -10.25
CA SER A 176 -11.76 2.51 -9.26
C SER A 176 -10.92 3.72 -8.84
N ILE A 177 -10.18 3.54 -7.74
CA ILE A 177 -9.33 4.59 -7.20
C ILE A 177 -7.92 4.10 -6.88
N LEU A 178 -6.97 5.02 -6.96
CA LEU A 178 -5.60 4.87 -6.48
C LEU A 178 -5.34 5.93 -5.43
N VAL A 179 -4.71 5.55 -4.32
CA VAL A 179 -4.29 6.47 -3.25
C VAL A 179 -2.79 6.37 -3.00
N THR A 180 -2.18 7.51 -2.67
CA THR A 180 -0.77 7.58 -2.30
C THR A 180 -0.50 8.76 -1.36
N TYR A 181 0.49 8.61 -0.49
CA TYR A 181 0.94 9.70 0.38
C TYR A 181 1.63 10.84 -0.40
N CYS A 182 2.12 10.56 -1.62
CA CYS A 182 2.95 11.49 -2.38
C CYS A 182 2.12 12.55 -3.11
N ALA A 183 2.33 13.83 -2.79
CA ALA A 183 1.63 14.96 -3.41
C ALA A 183 2.51 15.86 -4.32
N LYS A 184 3.62 15.32 -4.84
CA LYS A 184 4.51 16.08 -5.73
C LYS A 184 3.81 16.48 -7.03
N GLY A 185 4.17 17.65 -7.55
CA GLY A 185 3.58 18.21 -8.77
C GLY A 185 3.80 17.33 -10.01
N ASP A 186 5.00 16.77 -10.16
CA ASP A 186 5.32 15.86 -11.27
C ASP A 186 4.53 14.55 -11.20
N VAL A 187 4.38 13.96 -10.01
CA VAL A 187 3.57 12.75 -9.80
C VAL A 187 2.12 13.00 -10.21
N ARG A 188 1.54 14.13 -9.78
CA ARG A 188 0.18 14.51 -10.19
C ARG A 188 0.04 14.61 -11.71
N ARG A 189 1.01 15.27 -12.37
CA ARG A 189 1.02 15.42 -13.83
C ARG A 189 1.14 14.06 -14.53
N ALA A 190 1.99 13.18 -14.04
CA ALA A 190 2.17 11.84 -14.60
C ALA A 190 0.87 11.02 -14.52
N MET A 191 0.19 11.02 -13.37
CA MET A 191 -1.13 10.39 -13.22
C MET A 191 -2.18 10.99 -14.17
N GLN A 192 -2.21 12.32 -14.33
CA GLN A 192 -3.13 12.98 -15.26
C GLN A 192 -2.84 12.61 -16.73
N GLN A 193 -1.56 12.55 -17.12
CA GLN A 193 -1.15 12.12 -18.45
C GLN A 193 -1.46 10.64 -18.72
N ALA A 194 -1.47 9.80 -17.67
CA ALA A 194 -1.93 8.41 -17.73
C ALA A 194 -3.45 8.29 -17.86
N GLY A 195 -4.21 9.38 -17.74
CA GLY A 195 -5.67 9.40 -17.93
C GLY A 195 -6.48 9.47 -16.63
N PHE A 196 -5.83 9.48 -15.46
CA PHE A 196 -6.56 9.61 -14.20
C PHE A 196 -7.14 11.01 -14.00
N GLN A 197 -8.32 11.07 -13.40
CA GLN A 197 -8.78 12.28 -12.71
C GLN A 197 -8.13 12.32 -11.33
N VAL A 198 -7.32 13.33 -11.06
CA VAL A 198 -6.54 13.43 -9.81
C VAL A 198 -7.06 14.57 -8.93
N GLU A 199 -7.35 14.24 -7.67
CA GLU A 199 -7.72 15.19 -6.62
C GLU A 199 -6.64 15.26 -5.54
N ARG A 200 -6.48 16.45 -4.94
CA ARG A 200 -5.68 16.64 -3.74
C ARG A 200 -6.58 16.53 -2.53
N LEU A 201 -6.18 15.71 -1.57
CA LEU A 201 -6.86 15.59 -0.28
C LEU A 201 -5.96 16.17 0.82
N PRO A 202 -6.53 16.56 1.97
CA PRO A 202 -5.73 16.88 3.16
C PRO A 202 -4.77 15.73 3.44
N GLY A 203 -3.49 16.04 3.69
CA GLY A 203 -2.49 15.03 4.01
C GLY A 203 -2.66 14.45 5.42
N PRO A 204 -1.96 13.34 5.72
CA PRO A 204 -1.86 12.81 7.09
C PRO A 204 -1.15 13.84 8.00
N PRO A 205 -1.13 13.63 9.33
CA PRO A 205 -0.41 14.51 10.25
C PRO A 205 0.97 14.92 9.73
N TYR A 206 1.28 16.22 9.80
CA TYR A 206 2.53 16.84 9.33
C TYR A 206 2.74 16.91 7.80
N LYS A 207 1.85 16.33 6.98
CA LYS A 207 1.84 16.51 5.51
C LYS A 207 0.64 17.37 5.11
N ARG A 208 0.84 18.32 4.19
CA ARG A 208 -0.23 19.24 3.76
C ARG A 208 -1.26 18.55 2.87
N GLU A 209 -0.78 17.75 1.93
CA GLU A 209 -1.61 17.15 0.88
C GLU A 209 -1.20 15.69 0.66
N MET A 210 -2.16 14.89 0.19
CA MET A 210 -1.97 13.59 -0.44
C MET A 210 -2.74 13.56 -1.77
N LEU A 211 -2.55 12.52 -2.58
CA LEU A 211 -3.28 12.37 -3.85
C LEU A 211 -4.23 11.17 -3.81
N ARG A 212 -5.38 11.37 -4.45
CA ARG A 212 -6.25 10.28 -4.91
C ARG A 212 -6.49 10.46 -6.40
N ALA A 213 -6.31 9.38 -7.15
CA ALA A 213 -6.57 9.30 -8.57
C ALA A 213 -7.78 8.40 -8.82
N ARG A 214 -8.62 8.74 -9.79
CA ARG A 214 -9.82 7.99 -10.17
C ARG A 214 -9.75 7.64 -11.65
N LYS A 215 -10.06 6.38 -11.96
CA LYS A 215 -10.34 5.96 -13.33
C LYS A 215 -11.83 6.15 -13.57
N ASN A 216 -12.17 7.11 -14.41
CA ASN A 216 -13.57 7.31 -14.82
C ASN A 216 -13.93 6.29 -15.91
N SER A 217 -15.21 5.95 -15.99
CA SER A 217 -15.79 5.13 -17.08
C SER A 217 -15.56 5.76 -18.46
#